data_AF-A0AAN8NKJ7-F1
#
_entry.id   AF-A0AAN8NKJ7-F1
#
_cell.length_a   1.000
_cell.length_b   1.000
_cell.length_c   1.000
_cell.angle_alpha   90.00
_cell.angle_beta   90.00
_cell.angle_gamma   90.00
#
_symmetry.space_group_name_H-M   'P 1'
#
loop_
_entity.id
_entity.type
_entity.pdbx_description
1 polymer ?
#
loop_
_entity_poly.entity_id
_entity_poly.type
_entity_poly.pdbx_seq_one_letter_code
_entity_poly.pdbx_strand_id
1 'polypeptide(L)'
;MASNPRVFILPNSSDNDTNSILTFKHPNTNIPTRYLIHHPTSSTSSPSTPFIYEILKVSNPPHAPRSWLIAPDTPPLSLPDPNSSKDESPKEQEEEVEKDDNPKESLIIKDAHLYLTTPFDPLYLLLSHLSSQKTSRNFLSFDDLLESHPESSKWSKLLSIHPESSQILQSRLLSICDTVSAGENEQMFRLNLEKLYTLLISRVEAVAKALPTSLTKHISRKLSKPIGTQVSTAWKRQSEMVPNDKSGGIINDAELEDQDEDTQDPVPEGADSQLRREASKLNLDDTTDTPMEEETEIIQENLLPPEEIQFICHLSHSLQFFQNYLPREIHSSLSERLNKLHSQEPLEQYLEELKALRAAANAALDFSMSHSKRRLEDLEAGGGRSKEDIEREKKRKKKEEDAKKSTAVKKLEKVDTKGMMKMTAFFKKKDPKT
;
A
#
# COMPACT_ATOMS: atom_id res chain seq x y z
N MET A 1 -23.06 -33.82 4.51
CA MET A 1 -22.38 -32.65 3.90
C MET A 1 -21.19 -32.34 4.78
N ALA A 2 -19.96 -32.42 4.26
CA ALA A 2 -18.78 -32.07 5.06
C ALA A 2 -18.86 -30.58 5.43
N SER A 3 -18.90 -30.25 6.72
CA SER A 3 -18.77 -28.88 7.20
C SER A 3 -17.41 -28.36 6.75
N ASN A 4 -17.40 -27.29 5.95
CA ASN A 4 -16.16 -26.61 5.61
C ASN A 4 -15.96 -25.48 6.64
N PRO A 5 -15.14 -25.70 7.69
CA PRO A 5 -14.92 -24.72 8.75
C PRO A 5 -14.33 -23.43 8.17
N ARG A 6 -14.65 -22.30 8.79
CA ARG A 6 -14.15 -20.97 8.39
C ARG A 6 -13.67 -20.22 9.62
N VAL A 7 -12.60 -19.45 9.46
CA VAL A 7 -12.00 -18.67 10.54
C VAL A 7 -12.57 -17.25 10.52
N PHE A 8 -13.17 -16.83 11.63
CA PHE A 8 -13.72 -15.48 11.82
C PHE A 8 -13.01 -14.76 12.96
N ILE A 9 -12.77 -13.46 12.79
CA ILE A 9 -12.53 -12.54 13.90
C ILE A 9 -13.84 -11.82 14.14
N LEU A 10 -14.41 -12.02 15.33
CA LEU A 10 -15.68 -11.44 15.79
C LEU A 10 -15.41 -10.23 16.70
N PRO A 11 -16.37 -9.30 16.85
CA PRO A 11 -16.26 -8.28 17.89
C PRO A 11 -16.22 -8.93 19.27
N ASN A 12 -15.66 -8.21 20.25
CA ASN A 12 -15.67 -8.65 21.64
C ASN A 12 -17.13 -8.75 22.12
N SER A 13 -17.66 -9.96 22.09
CA SER A 13 -19.01 -10.28 22.54
C SER A 13 -18.94 -11.04 23.86
N SER A 14 -19.90 -10.78 24.74
CA SER A 14 -20.15 -11.63 25.90
C SER A 14 -20.72 -12.98 25.47
N ASP A 15 -20.55 -14.01 26.29
CA ASP A 15 -21.04 -15.37 25.99
C ASP A 15 -22.56 -15.44 25.75
N ASN A 16 -23.31 -14.43 26.19
CA ASN A 16 -24.77 -14.36 26.05
C ASN A 16 -25.22 -13.60 24.79
N ASP A 17 -24.31 -13.06 23.99
CA ASP A 17 -24.69 -12.26 22.83
C ASP A 17 -25.16 -13.15 21.68
N THR A 18 -26.29 -12.75 21.08
CA THR A 18 -26.83 -13.49 19.94
C THR A 18 -26.36 -12.85 18.64
N ASN A 19 -25.68 -13.65 17.83
CA ASN A 19 -25.07 -13.22 16.58
C ASN A 19 -25.79 -13.89 15.40
N SER A 20 -26.33 -13.09 14.48
CA SER A 20 -27.03 -13.58 13.29
C SER A 20 -26.41 -13.05 12.01
N ILE A 21 -26.36 -13.85 10.94
CA ILE A 21 -25.84 -13.40 9.65
C ILE A 21 -27.00 -13.09 8.72
N LEU A 22 -27.08 -11.85 8.25
CA LEU A 22 -28.00 -11.41 7.21
C LEU A 22 -27.24 -11.09 5.93
N THR A 23 -27.91 -11.19 4.78
CA THR A 23 -27.30 -10.89 3.47
C THR A 23 -28.03 -9.72 2.84
N PHE A 24 -27.42 -8.55 2.78
CA PHE A 24 -27.96 -7.35 2.10
C PHE A 24 -27.24 -7.12 0.78
N LYS A 25 -27.79 -6.27 -0.10
CA LYS A 25 -27.04 -5.80 -1.26
C LYS A 25 -25.99 -4.78 -0.82
N HIS A 26 -24.77 -4.93 -1.34
CA HIS A 26 -23.71 -3.97 -1.14
C HIS A 26 -24.11 -2.60 -1.72
N PRO A 27 -23.93 -1.48 -0.98
CA PRO A 27 -24.51 -0.18 -1.33
C PRO A 27 -24.00 0.40 -2.67
N ASN A 28 -22.75 0.13 -3.04
CA ASN A 28 -22.19 0.54 -4.33
C ASN A 28 -22.40 -0.49 -5.47
N THR A 29 -22.02 -1.76 -5.24
CA THR A 29 -21.99 -2.77 -6.30
C THR A 29 -23.31 -3.53 -6.50
N ASN A 30 -24.26 -3.41 -5.57
CA ASN A 30 -25.51 -4.18 -5.52
C ASN A 30 -25.32 -5.72 -5.46
N ILE A 31 -24.09 -6.18 -5.20
CA ILE A 31 -23.78 -7.60 -5.04
C ILE A 31 -24.21 -8.04 -3.63
N PRO A 32 -24.85 -9.21 -3.46
CA PRO A 32 -25.21 -9.72 -2.13
C PRO A 32 -23.98 -9.91 -1.24
N THR A 33 -23.92 -9.19 -0.12
CA THR A 33 -22.86 -9.23 0.88
C THR A 33 -23.42 -9.60 2.25
N ARG A 34 -22.60 -10.30 3.05
CA ARG A 34 -23.01 -10.79 4.36
C ARG A 34 -22.63 -9.79 5.44
N TYR A 35 -23.56 -9.56 6.34
CA TYR A 35 -23.43 -8.70 7.51
C TYR A 35 -23.74 -9.52 8.76
N LEU A 36 -22.93 -9.33 9.79
CA LEU A 36 -23.17 -9.86 11.11
C LEU A 36 -24.02 -8.86 11.89
N ILE A 37 -25.16 -9.32 12.39
CA ILE A 37 -26.02 -8.59 13.30
C ILE A 37 -25.67 -9.07 14.70
N HIS A 38 -25.20 -8.12 15.51
CA HIS A 38 -24.84 -8.34 16.89
C HIS A 38 -25.98 -7.82 17.77
N HIS A 39 -26.55 -8.69 18.60
CA HIS A 39 -27.53 -8.30 19.59
C HIS A 39 -26.93 -8.49 20.98
N PRO A 40 -26.50 -7.40 21.63
CA PRO A 40 -26.03 -7.47 23.00
C PRO A 40 -27.21 -7.79 23.92
N THR A 41 -27.12 -8.87 24.69
CA THR A 41 -28.16 -9.21 25.69
C THR A 41 -27.84 -8.65 27.07
N SER A 42 -26.59 -8.21 27.27
CA SER A 42 -26.13 -7.64 28.52
C SER A 42 -26.34 -6.13 28.59
N SER A 43 -26.92 -5.66 29.69
CA SER A 43 -27.01 -4.24 30.08
C SER A 43 -25.65 -3.57 30.31
N THR A 44 -24.55 -4.34 30.23
CA THR A 44 -23.17 -3.82 30.27
C THR A 44 -22.63 -3.38 28.92
N SER A 45 -23.36 -3.61 27.82
CA SER A 45 -22.98 -3.08 26.52
C SER A 45 -23.09 -1.56 26.52
N SER A 46 -21.98 -0.89 26.21
CA SER A 46 -21.99 0.57 26.08
C SER A 46 -22.90 0.98 24.92
N PRO A 47 -23.70 2.05 25.04
CA PRO A 47 -24.63 2.49 23.99
C PRO A 47 -23.94 2.90 22.67
N SER A 48 -22.60 2.83 22.59
CA SER A 48 -21.84 3.07 21.36
C SER A 48 -21.45 1.79 20.60
N THR A 49 -21.77 0.59 21.10
CA THR A 49 -21.47 -0.65 20.37
C THR A 49 -22.28 -0.71 19.07
N PRO A 50 -21.63 -0.94 17.92
CA PRO A 50 -22.34 -1.05 16.65
C PRO A 50 -23.10 -2.38 16.60
N PHE A 51 -24.34 -2.36 16.12
CA PHE A 51 -25.16 -3.57 16.00
C PHE A 51 -25.02 -4.29 14.65
N ILE A 52 -24.44 -3.62 13.64
CA ILE A 52 -24.14 -4.19 12.32
C ILE A 52 -22.65 -4.17 12.08
N TYR A 53 -22.12 -5.31 11.66
CA TYR A 53 -20.75 -5.47 11.19
C TYR A 53 -20.75 -6.03 9.77
N GLU A 54 -19.91 -5.48 8.92
CA GLU A 54 -19.64 -6.07 7.60
C GLU A 54 -18.62 -7.20 7.70
N ILE A 55 -18.84 -8.27 6.94
CA ILE A 55 -17.93 -9.40 6.88
C ILE A 55 -17.00 -9.24 5.68
N LEU A 56 -15.76 -8.86 5.96
CA LEU A 56 -14.69 -8.72 4.97
C LEU A 56 -13.92 -10.03 4.86
N LYS A 57 -13.56 -10.40 3.63
CA LYS A 57 -12.76 -11.58 3.35
C LYS A 57 -11.32 -11.16 3.08
N VAL A 58 -10.41 -11.53 3.96
CA VAL A 58 -8.96 -11.38 3.77
C VAL A 58 -8.44 -12.65 3.10
N SER A 59 -8.03 -12.52 1.84
CA SER A 59 -7.42 -13.61 1.08
C SER A 59 -5.93 -13.40 0.95
N ASN A 60 -5.16 -14.46 1.17
CA ASN A 60 -3.72 -14.43 1.01
C ASN A 60 -3.31 -14.24 -0.46
N PRO A 61 -2.20 -13.53 -0.73
CA PRO A 61 -1.56 -13.52 -2.04
C PRO A 61 -1.27 -14.95 -2.53
N PRO A 62 -1.14 -15.19 -3.85
CA PRO A 62 -0.97 -16.53 -4.39
C PRO A 62 0.30 -17.27 -3.91
N HIS A 63 1.29 -16.53 -3.41
CA HIS A 63 2.57 -17.05 -2.91
C HIS A 63 2.60 -17.29 -1.39
N ALA A 64 1.54 -16.95 -0.66
CA ALA A 64 1.45 -17.04 0.80
C ALA A 64 0.79 -18.35 1.27
N PRO A 65 0.89 -18.72 2.58
CA PRO A 65 0.32 -19.96 3.13
C PRO A 65 -1.17 -20.12 2.81
N ARG A 66 -1.59 -21.37 2.58
CA ARG A 66 -2.89 -21.69 1.98
C ARG A 66 -3.87 -22.40 2.91
N SER A 67 -3.47 -22.74 4.13
CA SER A 67 -4.30 -23.49 5.08
C SER A 67 -4.15 -22.99 6.51
N TRP A 68 -5.18 -23.22 7.32
CA TRP A 68 -5.12 -23.07 8.79
C TRP A 68 -4.92 -24.43 9.45
N LEU A 69 -4.12 -24.47 10.51
CA LEU A 69 -4.07 -25.57 11.47
C LEU A 69 -4.68 -25.04 12.77
N ILE A 70 -5.77 -25.66 13.23
CA ILE A 70 -6.40 -25.36 14.51
C ILE A 70 -6.04 -26.52 15.44
N ALA A 71 -5.29 -26.22 16.50
CA ALA A 71 -4.89 -27.18 17.51
C ALA A 71 -5.42 -26.75 18.88
N PRO A 72 -5.76 -27.68 19.77
CA PRO A 72 -6.06 -27.35 21.16
C PRO A 72 -4.81 -26.76 21.86
N ASP A 73 -5.03 -25.80 22.76
CA ASP A 73 -3.96 -25.16 23.55
C ASP A 73 -3.19 -26.17 24.43
N THR A 74 -3.84 -27.28 24.80
CA THR A 74 -3.24 -28.39 25.52
C THR A 74 -2.80 -29.47 24.51
N PRO A 75 -1.49 -29.73 24.33
CA PRO A 75 -1.05 -30.80 23.44
C PRO A 75 -1.59 -32.15 23.94
N PRO A 76 -2.13 -33.02 23.05
CA PRO A 76 -2.80 -34.26 23.45
C PRO A 76 -1.86 -35.38 23.92
N LEU A 77 -0.63 -35.08 24.38
CA LEU A 77 0.35 -36.10 24.75
C LEU A 77 1.09 -35.73 26.03
N SER A 78 0.69 -36.35 27.14
CA SER A 78 1.66 -36.76 28.15
C SER A 78 2.59 -37.76 27.47
N LEU A 79 3.86 -37.39 27.29
CA LEU A 79 4.89 -38.36 26.89
C LEU A 79 4.84 -39.52 27.89
N PRO A 80 4.81 -40.79 27.45
CA PRO A 80 5.01 -41.90 28.37
C PRO A 80 6.41 -41.76 28.97
N ASP A 81 6.49 -41.48 30.27
CA ASP A 81 7.75 -41.52 30.99
C ASP A 81 8.38 -42.91 30.80
N PRO A 82 9.59 -43.03 30.24
CA PRO A 82 10.22 -44.33 29.99
C PRO A 82 10.68 -45.04 31.27
N ASN A 83 10.36 -44.52 32.46
CA ASN A 83 10.87 -45.00 33.75
C ASN A 83 9.82 -45.50 34.76
N SER A 84 8.54 -45.63 34.42
CA SER A 84 7.59 -46.31 35.31
C SER A 84 7.43 -47.79 34.95
N SER A 85 8.46 -48.59 35.26
CA SER A 85 8.33 -50.03 35.29
C SER A 85 7.94 -50.49 36.71
N LYS A 86 6.73 -51.06 36.83
CA LYS A 86 6.27 -52.06 37.82
C LYS A 86 6.08 -51.53 39.26
N ASP A 87 5.02 -51.81 40.02
CA ASP A 87 4.26 -53.06 40.19
C ASP A 87 2.88 -52.80 40.87
N GLU A 88 1.99 -53.79 40.68
CA GLU A 88 0.82 -54.15 41.51
C GLU A 88 -0.52 -53.38 41.45
N SER A 89 -1.58 -54.16 41.66
CA SER A 89 -2.92 -54.07 41.07
C SER A 89 -4.02 -53.60 42.07
N PRO A 90 -5.32 -53.77 41.76
CA PRO A 90 -6.34 -52.73 41.64
C PRO A 90 -7.07 -52.38 42.95
N LYS A 91 -7.48 -51.12 43.10
CA LYS A 91 -8.60 -50.74 43.98
C LYS A 91 -9.54 -49.78 43.25
N GLU A 92 -10.74 -50.29 43.02
CA GLU A 92 -11.94 -49.52 42.68
C GLU A 92 -12.19 -48.47 43.77
N GLN A 93 -12.27 -47.20 43.39
CA GLN A 93 -13.20 -46.25 44.00
C GLN A 93 -13.72 -45.32 42.90
N GLU A 94 -15.03 -45.42 42.71
CA GLU A 94 -15.88 -44.59 41.89
C GLU A 94 -15.79 -43.14 42.37
N GLU A 95 -15.34 -42.23 41.51
CA GLU A 95 -15.84 -40.86 41.48
C GLU A 95 -16.24 -40.55 40.04
N GLU A 96 -17.55 -40.46 39.84
CA GLU A 96 -18.19 -39.97 38.63
C GLU A 96 -17.73 -38.53 38.38
N VAL A 97 -16.70 -38.38 37.55
CA VAL A 97 -16.48 -37.15 36.79
C VAL A 97 -16.77 -37.52 35.36
N GLU A 98 -17.86 -36.95 34.80
CA GLU A 98 -18.16 -36.99 33.38
C GLU A 98 -16.96 -36.45 32.59
N LYS A 99 -16.06 -37.37 32.23
CA LYS A 99 -15.02 -37.11 31.25
C LYS A 99 -15.68 -37.07 29.89
N ASP A 100 -15.87 -35.86 29.39
CA ASP A 100 -15.99 -35.58 27.97
C ASP A 100 -14.63 -35.92 27.30
N ASP A 101 -14.28 -37.21 27.27
CA ASP A 101 -13.09 -37.79 26.64
C ASP A 101 -13.31 -37.85 25.12
N ASN A 102 -13.43 -36.69 24.49
CA ASN A 102 -13.16 -36.57 23.07
C ASN A 102 -11.81 -35.85 22.92
N PRO A 103 -10.72 -36.54 22.49
CA PRO A 103 -9.46 -35.85 22.25
C PRO A 103 -9.73 -34.76 21.22
N LYS A 104 -9.46 -33.50 21.59
CA LYS A 104 -9.67 -32.34 20.71
C LYS A 104 -8.81 -32.51 19.46
N GLU A 105 -9.39 -33.09 18.41
CA GLU A 105 -8.70 -33.36 17.15
C GLU A 105 -8.22 -32.05 16.52
N SER A 106 -6.95 -32.04 16.09
CA SER A 106 -6.41 -30.93 15.32
C SER A 106 -7.11 -30.84 13.97
N LEU A 107 -7.63 -29.66 13.62
CA LEU A 107 -8.38 -29.45 12.39
C LEU A 107 -7.54 -28.70 11.36
N ILE A 108 -7.40 -29.26 10.15
CA ILE A 108 -6.74 -28.61 9.03
C ILE A 108 -7.79 -28.03 8.08
N ILE A 109 -7.81 -26.70 7.95
CA ILE A 109 -8.66 -25.98 7.00
C ILE A 109 -7.83 -25.71 5.76
N LYS A 110 -8.20 -26.29 4.63
CA LYS A 110 -7.47 -26.14 3.34
C LYS A 110 -7.53 -24.74 2.75
N ASP A 111 -8.38 -23.89 3.28
CA ASP A 111 -8.61 -22.53 2.82
C ASP A 111 -8.08 -21.55 3.87
N ALA A 112 -7.06 -20.75 3.51
CA ALA A 112 -6.47 -19.74 4.38
C ALA A 112 -7.28 -18.43 4.46
N HIS A 113 -8.53 -18.40 3.96
CA HIS A 113 -9.36 -17.21 4.08
C HIS A 113 -9.67 -16.88 5.54
N LEU A 114 -9.38 -15.64 5.92
CA LEU A 114 -9.75 -15.05 7.20
C LEU A 114 -10.93 -14.11 6.97
N TYR A 115 -11.99 -14.27 7.75
CA TYR A 115 -13.15 -13.39 7.69
C TYR A 115 -13.09 -12.41 8.87
N LEU A 116 -13.06 -11.11 8.56
CA LEU A 116 -13.00 -10.04 9.55
C LEU A 116 -14.37 -9.38 9.65
N THR A 117 -14.88 -9.19 10.87
CA THR A 117 -16.08 -8.39 11.09
C THR A 117 -15.67 -6.96 11.47
N THR A 118 -16.07 -5.97 10.68
CA THR A 118 -15.79 -4.56 10.99
C THR A 118 -17.08 -3.77 11.19
N PRO A 119 -17.14 -2.80 12.12
CA PRO A 119 -18.31 -1.97 12.32
C PRO A 119 -18.79 -1.30 11.03
N PHE A 120 -20.09 -1.39 10.76
CA PHE A 120 -20.67 -0.85 9.55
C PHE A 120 -21.86 0.07 9.87
N ASP A 121 -21.89 1.24 9.24
CA ASP A 121 -23.00 2.18 9.42
C ASP A 121 -24.16 1.82 8.49
N PRO A 122 -25.34 1.43 9.03
CA PRO A 122 -26.49 1.06 8.21
C PRO A 122 -27.01 2.17 7.30
N LEU A 123 -26.65 3.43 7.58
CA LEU A 123 -27.01 4.57 6.73
C LEU A 123 -26.60 4.33 5.27
N TYR A 124 -25.45 3.71 5.03
CA TYR A 124 -24.97 3.46 3.66
C TYR A 124 -25.86 2.46 2.90
N LEU A 125 -26.44 1.47 3.59
CA LEU A 125 -27.38 0.52 2.97
C LEU A 125 -28.65 1.26 2.50
N LEU A 126 -29.19 2.13 3.34
CA LEU A 126 -30.38 2.93 3.04
C LEU A 126 -30.12 4.00 1.99
N LEU A 127 -28.90 4.53 1.90
CA LEU A 127 -28.56 5.65 1.02
C LEU A 127 -28.80 5.33 -0.47
N SER A 128 -28.55 4.08 -0.87
CA SER A 128 -28.82 3.61 -2.24
C SER A 128 -30.31 3.74 -2.61
N HIS A 129 -31.21 3.47 -1.67
CA HIS A 129 -32.65 3.59 -1.84
C HIS A 129 -33.14 5.04 -1.67
N LEU A 130 -32.60 5.77 -0.70
CA LEU A 130 -32.96 7.17 -0.41
C LEU A 130 -32.60 8.14 -1.55
N SER A 131 -31.49 7.88 -2.24
CA SER A 131 -31.07 8.69 -3.40
C SER A 131 -31.88 8.41 -4.66
N SER A 132 -32.73 7.38 -4.66
CA SER A 132 -33.63 7.10 -5.76
C SER A 132 -34.63 8.26 -5.98
N GLN A 133 -34.94 8.56 -7.23
CA GLN A 133 -35.84 9.66 -7.59
C GLN A 133 -37.26 9.53 -7.00
N LYS A 134 -37.68 8.30 -6.66
CA LYS A 134 -39.01 8.01 -6.11
C LYS A 134 -39.14 8.41 -4.63
N THR A 135 -38.09 8.22 -3.86
CA THR A 135 -38.06 8.41 -2.40
C THR A 135 -37.50 9.78 -2.02
N SER A 136 -36.59 10.34 -2.83
CA SER A 136 -35.98 11.65 -2.57
C SER A 136 -36.93 12.85 -2.63
N ARG A 137 -38.05 12.74 -3.35
CA ARG A 137 -38.99 13.87 -3.56
C ARG A 137 -40.11 13.94 -2.53
N ASN A 138 -40.47 12.82 -1.92
CA ASN A 138 -41.62 12.71 -1.03
C ASN A 138 -41.17 12.64 0.43
N PHE A 139 -42.01 13.15 1.32
CA PHE A 139 -41.91 12.87 2.75
C PHE A 139 -42.52 11.49 3.00
N LEU A 140 -41.75 10.57 3.58
CA LEU A 140 -42.16 9.20 3.86
C LEU A 140 -41.97 8.90 5.34
N SER A 141 -42.87 8.13 5.94
CA SER A 141 -42.65 7.59 7.28
C SER A 141 -41.47 6.60 7.27
N PHE A 142 -40.93 6.31 8.45
CA PHE A 142 -39.86 5.31 8.57
C PHE A 142 -40.31 3.93 8.08
N ASP A 143 -41.55 3.53 8.39
CA ASP A 143 -42.08 2.24 8.00
C ASP A 143 -42.33 2.17 6.48
N ASP A 144 -42.88 3.22 5.87
CA ASP A 144 -43.05 3.30 4.41
C ASP A 144 -41.71 3.23 3.66
N LEU A 145 -40.66 3.82 4.25
CA LEU A 145 -39.31 3.78 3.68
C LEU A 145 -38.77 2.35 3.65
N LEU A 146 -38.98 1.57 4.72
CA LEU A 146 -38.56 0.18 4.79
C LEU A 146 -39.44 -0.76 3.97
N GLU A 147 -40.75 -0.50 3.87
CA GLU A 147 -41.67 -1.28 3.05
C GLU A 147 -41.41 -1.08 1.56
N SER A 148 -41.16 0.16 1.14
CA SER A 148 -40.80 0.48 -0.25
C SER A 148 -39.41 -0.02 -0.66
N HIS A 149 -38.56 -0.43 0.29
CA HIS A 149 -37.22 -0.92 0.02
C HIS A 149 -37.28 -2.28 -0.71
N PRO A 150 -36.45 -2.52 -1.76
CA PRO A 150 -36.44 -3.80 -2.49
C PRO A 150 -36.06 -5.01 -1.63
N GLU A 151 -35.54 -4.78 -0.43
CA GLU A 151 -35.16 -5.80 0.55
C GLU A 151 -35.97 -5.69 1.86
N SER A 152 -37.22 -5.22 1.78
CA SER A 152 -38.10 -5.01 2.93
C SER A 152 -38.17 -6.22 3.89
N SER A 153 -38.26 -7.44 3.37
CA SER A 153 -38.28 -8.67 4.18
C SER A 153 -37.02 -8.89 5.02
N LYS A 154 -35.87 -8.36 4.60
CA LYS A 154 -34.61 -8.45 5.33
C LYS A 154 -34.52 -7.38 6.41
N TRP A 155 -35.07 -6.19 6.13
CA TRP A 155 -35.20 -5.11 7.11
C TRP A 155 -36.18 -5.49 8.22
N SER A 156 -37.33 -6.09 7.90
CA SER A 156 -38.25 -6.59 8.93
C SER A 156 -37.61 -7.70 9.78
N LYS A 157 -36.82 -8.59 9.15
CA LYS A 157 -36.02 -9.59 9.88
C LYS A 157 -34.97 -8.94 10.78
N LEU A 158 -34.27 -7.90 10.32
CA LEU A 158 -33.32 -7.13 11.12
C LEU A 158 -34.01 -6.53 12.37
N LEU A 159 -35.16 -5.88 12.17
CA LEU A 159 -35.96 -5.29 13.26
C LEU A 159 -36.46 -6.35 14.25
N SER A 160 -36.81 -7.55 13.75
CA SER A 160 -37.21 -8.67 14.62
C SER A 160 -36.07 -9.23 15.46
N ILE A 161 -34.83 -9.19 14.93
CA ILE A 161 -33.64 -9.63 15.64
C ILE A 161 -33.18 -8.58 16.64
N HIS A 162 -33.27 -7.30 16.28
CA HIS A 162 -32.81 -6.17 17.09
C HIS A 162 -33.82 -5.01 17.09
N PRO A 163 -34.82 -5.01 17.98
CA PRO A 163 -35.89 -3.99 18.00
C PRO A 163 -35.38 -2.56 18.17
N GLU A 164 -34.33 -2.36 18.97
CA GLU A 164 -33.71 -1.04 19.20
C GLU A 164 -33.08 -0.45 17.94
N SER A 165 -32.85 -1.27 16.89
CA SER A 165 -32.25 -0.78 15.64
C SER A 165 -33.14 0.24 14.95
N SER A 166 -34.47 0.19 15.14
CA SER A 166 -35.40 1.19 14.60
C SER A 166 -35.05 2.60 15.09
N GLN A 167 -34.85 2.77 16.39
CA GLN A 167 -34.50 4.06 17.00
C GLN A 167 -33.14 4.56 16.52
N ILE A 168 -32.15 3.65 16.46
CA ILE A 168 -30.82 3.98 15.95
C ILE A 168 -30.89 4.43 14.49
N LEU A 169 -31.60 3.70 13.64
CA LEU A 169 -31.77 4.06 12.22
C LEU A 169 -32.49 5.40 12.05
N GLN A 170 -33.57 5.64 12.79
CA GLN A 170 -34.28 6.92 12.77
C GLN A 170 -33.37 8.07 13.21
N SER A 171 -32.60 7.89 14.30
CA SER A 171 -31.64 8.90 14.75
C SER A 171 -30.58 9.22 13.70
N ARG A 172 -30.14 8.21 12.92
CA ARG A 172 -29.22 8.39 11.80
C ARG A 172 -29.89 9.09 10.62
N LEU A 173 -31.14 8.79 10.32
CA LEU A 173 -31.91 9.48 9.28
C LEU A 173 -32.10 10.96 9.62
N LEU A 174 -32.35 11.32 10.88
CA LEU A 174 -32.46 12.72 11.31
C LEU A 174 -31.23 13.57 10.93
N SER A 175 -30.05 12.95 10.90
CA SER A 175 -28.81 13.66 10.55
C SER A 175 -28.68 14.01 9.06
N ILE A 176 -29.37 13.29 8.18
CA ILE A 176 -29.30 13.48 6.71
C ILE A 176 -30.60 13.95 6.07
N CYS A 177 -31.73 13.79 6.77
CA CYS A 177 -33.06 14.10 6.25
C CYS A 177 -33.61 15.40 6.84
N ASP A 178 -34.53 16.02 6.09
CA ASP A 178 -35.48 16.98 6.63
C ASP A 178 -36.66 16.22 7.21
N THR A 179 -37.14 16.68 8.36
CA THR A 179 -38.26 16.06 9.07
C THR A 179 -39.45 16.99 9.16
N VAL A 180 -40.63 16.39 9.04
CA VAL A 180 -41.93 17.04 9.25
C VAL A 180 -42.74 16.13 10.17
N SER A 181 -43.38 16.71 11.18
CA SER A 181 -44.31 15.98 12.06
C SER A 181 -45.64 15.84 11.32
N ALA A 182 -46.03 14.62 11.01
CA ALA A 182 -47.32 14.31 10.43
C ALA A 182 -48.21 13.67 11.50
N GLY A 183 -48.63 14.47 12.48
CA GLY A 183 -49.40 14.00 13.64
C GLY A 183 -48.58 13.95 14.93
N GLU A 184 -49.16 13.33 15.97
CA GLU A 184 -48.59 13.31 17.32
C GLU A 184 -47.40 12.34 17.46
N ASN A 185 -47.34 11.26 16.66
CA ASN A 185 -46.33 10.19 16.82
C ASN A 185 -45.58 9.80 15.54
N GLU A 186 -45.82 10.46 14.40
CA GLU A 186 -45.20 10.07 13.12
C GLU A 186 -44.30 11.20 12.58
N GLN A 187 -43.02 10.86 12.41
CA GLN A 187 -42.06 11.70 11.72
C GLN A 187 -41.92 11.22 10.28
N MET A 188 -42.09 12.15 9.35
CA MET A 188 -41.83 11.90 7.95
C MET A 188 -40.47 12.45 7.57
N PHE A 189 -39.72 11.67 6.79
CA PHE A 189 -38.35 11.93 6.38
C PHE A 189 -38.30 12.23 4.89
N ARG A 190 -37.49 13.23 4.52
CA ARG A 190 -37.11 13.51 3.13
C ARG A 190 -35.61 13.71 3.05
N LEU A 191 -34.93 13.09 2.08
CA LEU A 191 -33.49 13.24 1.92
C LEU A 191 -33.10 14.70 1.63
N ASN A 192 -32.21 15.26 2.45
CA ASN A 192 -31.61 16.56 2.21
C ASN A 192 -30.15 16.37 1.77
N LEU A 193 -29.86 16.73 0.51
CA LEU A 193 -28.52 16.55 -0.05
C LEU A 193 -27.46 17.41 0.64
N GLU A 194 -27.81 18.61 1.12
CA GLU A 194 -26.83 19.49 1.79
C GLU A 194 -26.41 18.94 3.14
N LYS A 195 -27.36 18.47 3.94
CA LYS A 195 -27.08 17.78 5.22
C LYS A 195 -26.25 16.51 4.99
N LEU A 196 -26.63 15.72 3.98
CA LEU A 196 -25.88 14.52 3.59
C LEU A 196 -24.42 14.85 3.25
N TYR A 197 -24.17 15.82 2.37
CA TYR A 197 -22.80 16.17 1.98
C TYR A 197 -22.01 16.75 3.14
N THR A 198 -22.63 17.55 4.01
CA THR A 198 -21.97 18.08 5.22
C THR A 198 -21.53 16.95 6.16
N LEU A 199 -22.40 15.94 6.34
CA LEU A 199 -22.07 14.75 7.12
C LEU A 199 -20.97 13.92 6.45
N LEU A 200 -21.04 13.69 5.13
CA LEU A 200 -20.03 12.91 4.41
C LEU A 200 -18.66 13.60 4.42
N ILE A 201 -18.60 14.92 4.23
CA ILE A 201 -17.35 15.70 4.30
C ILE A 201 -16.75 15.59 5.69
N SER A 202 -17.53 15.80 6.76
CA SER A 202 -17.01 15.68 8.13
C SER A 202 -16.51 14.27 8.44
N ARG A 203 -17.13 13.22 7.87
CA ARG A 203 -16.61 11.85 7.99
C ARG A 203 -15.34 11.60 7.20
N VAL A 204 -15.22 12.12 5.98
CA VAL A 204 -13.98 12.03 5.20
C VAL A 204 -12.83 12.72 5.94
N GLU A 205 -13.06 13.88 6.52
CA GLU A 205 -12.08 14.59 7.34
C GLU A 205 -11.73 13.84 8.63
N ALA A 206 -12.71 13.24 9.31
CA ALA A 206 -12.48 12.43 10.49
C ALA A 206 -11.64 11.18 10.17
N VAL A 207 -11.92 10.50 9.05
CA VAL A 207 -11.13 9.36 8.59
C VAL A 207 -9.72 9.79 8.20
N ALA A 208 -9.56 10.94 7.53
CA ALA A 208 -8.24 11.47 7.18
C ALA A 208 -7.36 11.75 8.40
N LYS A 209 -7.95 12.18 9.51
CA LYS A 209 -7.26 12.39 10.79
C LYS A 209 -6.99 11.08 11.55
N ALA A 210 -7.82 10.07 11.37
CA ALA A 210 -7.78 8.79 12.08
C ALA A 210 -7.11 7.65 11.29
N LEU A 211 -6.35 7.97 10.23
CA LEU A 211 -5.66 6.94 9.44
C LEU A 211 -4.64 6.17 10.30
N PRO A 212 -4.53 4.84 10.14
CA PRO A 212 -3.55 4.04 10.86
C PRO A 212 -2.12 4.52 10.59
N THR A 213 -1.27 4.51 11.62
CA THR A 213 0.13 4.97 11.51
C THR A 213 0.92 4.20 10.45
N SER A 214 0.64 2.91 10.24
CA SER A 214 1.25 2.10 9.18
C SER A 214 0.92 2.64 7.77
N LEU A 215 -0.33 3.04 7.55
CA LEU A 215 -0.78 3.61 6.29
C LEU A 215 -0.27 5.04 6.10
N THR A 216 -0.28 5.85 7.17
CA THR A 216 0.32 7.19 7.17
C THR A 216 1.81 7.15 6.84
N LYS A 217 2.57 6.22 7.44
CA LYS A 217 4.00 5.99 7.12
C LYS A 217 4.20 5.55 5.66
N HIS A 218 3.30 4.74 5.11
CA HIS A 218 3.36 4.33 3.71
C HIS A 218 3.07 5.50 2.76
N ILE A 219 2.10 6.34 3.09
CA ILE A 219 1.78 7.55 2.33
C ILE A 219 2.95 8.53 2.39
N SER A 220 3.48 8.82 3.58
CA SER A 220 4.61 9.75 3.74
C SER A 220 5.86 9.25 3.02
N ARG A 221 6.15 7.94 3.06
CA ARG A 221 7.23 7.33 2.26
C ARG A 221 7.03 7.50 0.75
N LYS A 222 5.79 7.45 0.26
CA LYS A 222 5.49 7.72 -1.16
C LYS A 222 5.58 9.20 -1.51
N LEU A 223 5.47 10.10 -0.53
CA LEU A 223 5.58 11.55 -0.71
C LEU A 223 6.99 12.08 -0.42
N SER A 224 7.92 11.24 0.05
CA SER A 224 9.29 11.68 0.32
C SER A 224 10.09 11.86 -0.98
N LYS A 225 10.98 12.87 -0.94
CA LYS A 225 11.91 13.17 -2.03
C LYS A 225 13.00 12.10 -2.13
N PRO A 226 13.48 11.74 -3.34
CA PRO A 226 14.56 10.76 -3.49
C PRO A 226 15.85 11.20 -2.78
N ILE A 227 16.44 10.30 -2.00
CA ILE A 227 17.66 10.57 -1.23
C ILE A 227 18.84 10.96 -2.16
N GLY A 228 18.89 10.40 -3.37
CA GLY A 228 19.94 10.68 -4.36
C GLY A 228 20.03 12.14 -4.82
N THR A 229 18.96 12.93 -4.73
CA THR A 229 18.99 14.37 -5.06
C THR A 229 19.47 15.23 -3.88
N GLN A 230 19.35 14.75 -2.64
CA GLN A 230 19.69 15.54 -1.44
C GLN A 230 21.18 15.57 -1.12
N VAL A 231 21.95 14.53 -1.47
CA VAL A 231 23.42 14.56 -1.31
C VAL A 231 24.04 15.67 -2.16
N SER A 232 23.43 15.99 -3.31
CA SER A 232 23.88 17.07 -4.19
C SER A 232 23.59 18.47 -3.64
N THR A 233 22.52 18.65 -2.87
CA THR A 233 22.16 19.94 -2.24
C THR A 233 22.81 20.14 -0.88
N ALA A 234 23.04 19.07 -0.12
CA ALA A 234 23.73 19.11 1.18
C ALA A 234 25.20 19.52 1.01
N TRP A 235 25.90 18.97 0.01
CA TRP A 235 27.26 19.42 -0.31
C TRP A 235 27.32 20.86 -0.84
N LYS A 236 26.29 21.32 -1.54
CA LYS A 236 26.23 22.69 -2.06
C LYS A 236 26.01 23.75 -0.96
N ARG A 237 25.39 23.38 0.17
CA ARG A 237 25.26 24.26 1.35
C ARG A 237 26.52 24.27 2.22
N GLN A 238 27.26 23.17 2.31
CA GLN A 238 28.55 23.14 3.02
C GLN A 238 29.62 24.00 2.34
N SER A 239 29.54 24.24 1.03
CA SER A 239 30.46 25.15 0.32
C SER A 239 30.15 26.65 0.50
N GLU A 240 29.02 27.01 1.09
CA GLU A 240 28.60 28.42 1.24
C GLU A 240 28.59 28.92 2.71
N MET A 241 29.01 28.11 3.68
CA MET A 241 29.18 28.51 5.08
C MET A 241 30.66 28.59 5.47
N VAL A 242 31.32 29.68 5.08
CA VAL A 242 32.45 30.26 5.84
C VAL A 242 32.29 31.78 5.87
N PRO A 243 31.85 32.39 6.99
CA PRO A 243 32.11 33.79 7.28
C PRO A 243 33.28 33.90 8.27
N ASN A 244 34.41 34.35 7.72
CA ASN A 244 35.25 35.43 8.25
C ASN A 244 35.54 35.46 9.76
N ASP A 245 36.74 35.02 10.16
CA ASP A 245 37.40 35.50 11.37
C ASP A 245 38.63 36.33 10.99
N LYS A 246 38.62 37.60 11.41
CA LYS A 246 39.75 38.54 11.28
C LYS A 246 40.43 38.70 12.63
N SER A 247 41.70 38.34 12.68
CA SER A 247 42.76 38.93 13.53
C SER A 247 44.05 38.18 13.14
N GLY A 248 45.12 38.73 12.62
CA GLY A 248 45.59 40.09 12.35
C GLY A 248 47.11 39.95 12.18
N GLY A 249 47.72 40.52 11.14
CA GLY A 249 49.19 40.52 11.01
C GLY A 249 49.77 40.50 9.59
N ILE A 250 49.69 41.63 8.89
CA ILE A 250 50.83 42.39 8.32
C ILE A 250 51.95 41.61 7.55
N ILE A 251 51.94 41.84 6.22
CA ILE A 251 53.05 42.23 5.31
C ILE A 251 53.91 41.15 4.59
N ASN A 252 53.75 41.20 3.25
CA ASN A 252 54.67 41.10 2.09
C ASN A 252 55.41 39.82 1.65
N ASP A 253 55.16 39.54 0.36
CA ASP A 253 56.06 39.27 -0.80
C ASP A 253 57.23 38.29 -0.74
N ALA A 254 57.36 37.63 -1.91
CA ALA A 254 58.55 37.09 -2.57
C ALA A 254 58.87 35.58 -2.42
N GLU A 255 58.68 34.89 -3.55
CA GLU A 255 59.66 34.07 -4.29
C GLU A 255 60.39 32.87 -3.64
N LEU A 256 60.24 31.73 -4.34
CA LEU A 256 61.24 30.75 -4.80
C LEU A 256 61.66 29.54 -3.93
N GLU A 257 61.51 28.39 -4.60
CA GLU A 257 62.43 27.24 -4.73
C GLU A 257 62.56 26.17 -3.63
N ASP A 258 62.11 24.96 -4.01
CA ASP A 258 62.75 23.65 -3.97
C ASP A 258 63.87 23.36 -2.96
N GLN A 259 63.69 22.28 -2.18
CA GLN A 259 64.67 21.19 -2.12
C GLN A 259 64.12 19.91 -1.48
N ASP A 260 64.31 18.82 -2.23
CA ASP A 260 64.23 17.42 -1.82
C ASP A 260 65.23 17.08 -0.69
N GLU A 261 64.87 16.17 0.22
CA GLU A 261 65.66 14.95 0.40
C GLU A 261 64.87 13.81 1.06
N ASP A 262 65.26 12.62 0.61
CA ASP A 262 64.70 11.28 0.69
C ASP A 262 64.88 10.61 2.07
N THR A 263 64.07 9.58 2.39
CA THR A 263 64.50 8.23 2.87
C THR A 263 63.36 7.46 3.58
N GLN A 264 62.93 6.37 2.91
CA GLN A 264 62.46 5.05 3.40
C GLN A 264 61.00 4.74 3.81
N ASP A 265 60.36 3.98 2.91
CA ASP A 265 59.28 2.97 3.04
C ASP A 265 59.51 1.86 4.12
N PRO A 266 58.50 1.06 4.58
CA PRO A 266 57.46 0.43 3.74
C PRO A 266 56.00 0.26 4.28
N VAL A 267 55.13 -0.05 3.32
CA VAL A 267 53.68 -0.36 3.26
C VAL A 267 53.27 -1.60 4.12
N PRO A 268 52.04 -1.71 4.69
CA PRO A 268 50.84 -2.26 4.00
C PRO A 268 49.55 -1.43 4.22
N GLU A 269 48.82 -1.01 3.19
CA GLU A 269 47.75 -1.74 2.46
C GLU A 269 46.43 -1.95 3.25
N GLY A 270 45.36 -1.26 2.82
CA GLY A 270 43.97 -1.74 2.93
C GLY A 270 43.00 -0.96 3.83
N ALA A 271 42.41 0.14 3.35
CA ALA A 271 41.23 0.74 4.01
C ALA A 271 40.38 1.65 3.10
N ASP A 272 40.06 1.28 1.85
CA ASP A 272 39.14 2.08 1.02
C ASP A 272 38.19 1.20 0.19
N SER A 273 37.39 0.36 0.85
CA SER A 273 36.36 -0.40 0.12
C SER A 273 35.19 -0.91 0.97
N GLN A 274 34.68 -0.14 1.95
CA GLN A 274 33.49 -0.56 2.72
C GLN A 274 32.32 0.42 2.81
N LEU A 275 32.45 1.70 2.44
CA LEU A 275 31.35 2.67 2.64
C LEU A 275 30.37 2.85 1.46
N ARG A 276 30.38 1.98 0.45
CA ARG A 276 29.55 2.16 -0.76
C ARG A 276 28.51 1.08 -1.05
N ARG A 277 28.27 0.14 -0.12
CA ARG A 277 27.33 -0.98 -0.31
C ARG A 277 26.03 -0.92 0.49
N GLU A 278 25.78 0.16 1.24
CA GLU A 278 24.57 0.30 2.05
C GLU A 278 23.41 1.02 1.33
N ALA A 279 23.65 1.65 0.17
CA ALA A 279 22.59 2.33 -0.58
C ALA A 279 21.69 1.38 -1.41
N SER A 280 21.93 0.07 -1.40
CA SER A 280 21.23 -0.91 -2.24
C SER A 280 20.46 -2.00 -1.48
N LYS A 281 20.23 -1.83 -0.17
CA LYS A 281 19.35 -2.70 0.62
C LYS A 281 18.33 -1.90 1.45
N LEU A 282 17.41 -1.22 0.78
CA LEU A 282 16.13 -0.83 1.39
C LEU A 282 15.00 -1.20 0.43
N ASN A 283 14.85 -2.51 0.24
CA ASN A 283 13.64 -3.12 -0.25
C ASN A 283 13.52 -4.50 0.45
N LEU A 284 12.37 -4.72 1.09
CA LEU A 284 11.92 -5.85 1.91
C LEU A 284 12.29 -5.87 3.42
N ASP A 285 11.20 -5.79 4.19
CA ASP A 285 10.80 -6.50 5.41
C ASP A 285 11.69 -6.52 6.66
N ASP A 286 11.11 -5.88 7.69
CA ASP A 286 10.98 -6.22 9.11
C ASP A 286 12.10 -6.89 9.93
N THR A 287 12.17 -6.41 11.17
CA THR A 287 12.80 -6.94 12.41
C THR A 287 14.25 -6.59 12.79
N THR A 288 14.34 -6.03 14.01
CA THR A 288 15.37 -6.04 15.07
C THR A 288 16.08 -4.72 15.41
N ASP A 289 16.01 -4.43 16.72
CA ASP A 289 16.32 -3.21 17.47
C ASP A 289 17.81 -2.89 17.60
N THR A 290 18.17 -1.59 17.53
CA THR A 290 19.14 -0.92 18.42
C THR A 290 19.07 0.62 18.23
N PRO A 291 19.35 1.44 19.27
CA PRO A 291 18.93 2.84 19.33
C PRO A 291 19.97 3.77 18.70
N MET A 292 19.51 4.54 17.71
CA MET A 292 20.28 5.66 17.15
C MET A 292 19.27 6.77 16.77
N GLU A 293 18.54 7.25 17.77
CA GLU A 293 17.36 8.10 17.60
C GLU A 293 17.70 9.58 17.34
N GLU A 294 18.84 10.12 17.81
CA GLU A 294 19.00 11.59 17.79
C GLU A 294 19.55 12.19 16.48
N GLU A 295 20.37 11.46 15.70
CA GLU A 295 20.93 11.98 14.44
C GLU A 295 20.08 11.63 13.20
N THR A 296 19.19 10.64 13.31
CA THR A 296 18.32 10.22 12.20
C THR A 296 17.06 11.08 12.07
N GLU A 297 16.61 11.72 13.16
CA GLU A 297 15.41 12.58 13.17
C GLU A 297 15.60 13.87 12.36
N ILE A 298 16.77 14.51 12.45
CA ILE A 298 17.05 15.80 11.78
C ILE A 298 17.15 15.66 10.24
N ILE A 299 17.59 14.49 9.77
CA ILE A 299 17.63 14.18 8.34
C ILE A 299 16.24 13.76 7.84
N GLN A 300 15.44 13.09 8.68
CA GLN A 300 14.07 12.69 8.34
C GLN A 300 13.13 13.89 8.15
N GLU A 301 13.19 14.92 9.01
CA GLU A 301 12.30 16.10 8.86
C GLU A 301 12.45 16.83 7.51
N ASN A 302 13.67 16.89 6.95
CA ASN A 302 13.92 17.50 5.63
C ASN A 302 13.52 16.61 4.44
N LEU A 303 13.09 15.37 4.68
CA LEU A 303 12.58 14.43 3.69
C LEU A 303 11.04 14.38 3.68
N LEU A 304 10.39 14.90 4.73
CA LEU A 304 8.93 14.89 4.84
C LEU A 304 8.32 16.06 4.04
N PRO A 305 7.22 15.81 3.31
CA PRO A 305 6.46 16.86 2.65
C PRO A 305 5.83 17.82 3.67
N PRO A 306 5.51 19.06 3.28
CA PRO A 306 4.71 19.98 4.10
C PRO A 306 3.44 19.33 4.66
N GLU A 307 3.10 19.65 5.91
CA GLU A 307 1.96 19.05 6.63
C GLU A 307 0.64 19.23 5.87
N GLU A 308 0.45 20.38 5.22
CA GLU A 308 -0.73 20.66 4.38
C GLU A 308 -0.87 19.66 3.22
N ILE A 309 0.23 19.31 2.55
CA ILE A 309 0.23 18.34 1.44
C ILE A 309 -0.06 16.93 1.95
N GLN A 310 0.45 16.57 3.14
CA GLN A 310 0.14 15.29 3.78
C GLN A 310 -1.36 15.20 4.08
N PHE A 311 -1.93 16.26 4.66
CA PHE A 311 -3.34 16.32 4.98
C PHE A 311 -4.23 16.18 3.72
N ILE A 312 -3.92 16.91 2.64
CA ILE A 312 -4.64 16.78 1.36
C ILE A 312 -4.50 15.36 0.79
N CYS A 313 -3.32 14.74 0.93
CA CYS A 313 -3.12 13.36 0.50
C CYS A 313 -3.93 12.37 1.34
N HIS A 314 -3.99 12.54 2.66
CA HIS A 314 -4.82 11.75 3.56
C HIS A 314 -6.31 11.90 3.23
N LEU A 315 -6.74 13.12 2.92
CA LEU A 315 -8.10 13.42 2.49
C LEU A 315 -8.45 12.69 1.18
N SER A 316 -7.53 12.70 0.20
CA SER A 316 -7.72 12.00 -1.07
C SER A 316 -7.81 10.47 -0.90
N HIS A 317 -6.97 9.88 -0.05
CA HIS A 317 -7.04 8.44 0.27
C HIS A 317 -8.32 8.10 1.03
N SER A 318 -8.73 8.98 1.95
CA SER A 318 -9.98 8.80 2.69
C SER A 318 -11.16 8.78 1.73
N LEU A 319 -11.24 9.73 0.79
CA LEU A 319 -12.28 9.76 -0.24
C LEU A 319 -12.33 8.46 -1.07
N GLN A 320 -11.16 7.88 -1.41
CA GLN A 320 -11.10 6.58 -2.11
C GLN A 320 -11.72 5.44 -1.29
N PHE A 321 -11.62 5.43 0.04
CA PHE A 321 -12.31 4.45 0.87
C PHE A 321 -13.84 4.58 0.76
N PHE A 322 -14.35 5.81 0.77
CA PHE A 322 -15.79 6.07 0.63
C PHE A 322 -16.33 5.71 -0.77
N GLN A 323 -15.48 5.73 -1.81
CA GLN A 323 -15.85 5.27 -3.14
C GLN A 323 -16.38 3.83 -3.12
N ASN A 324 -15.88 2.97 -2.23
CA ASN A 324 -16.34 1.60 -2.14
C ASN A 324 -17.77 1.51 -1.62
N TYR A 325 -18.20 2.42 -0.74
CA TYR A 325 -19.48 2.33 -0.02
C TYR A 325 -20.58 3.25 -0.55
N LEU A 326 -20.24 4.28 -1.33
CA LEU A 326 -21.19 5.26 -1.85
C LEU A 326 -21.65 4.94 -3.28
N PRO A 327 -22.91 5.24 -3.63
CA PRO A 327 -23.34 5.31 -5.03
C PRO A 327 -22.51 6.32 -5.84
N ARG A 328 -22.28 6.01 -7.12
CA ARG A 328 -21.41 6.79 -8.02
C ARG A 328 -21.80 8.28 -8.12
N GLU A 329 -23.09 8.58 -8.14
CA GLU A 329 -23.61 9.95 -8.26
C GLU A 329 -23.24 10.79 -7.02
N ILE A 330 -23.45 10.22 -5.83
CA ILE A 330 -23.13 10.85 -4.56
C ILE A 330 -21.62 11.02 -4.42
N HIS A 331 -20.84 10.01 -4.80
CA HIS A 331 -19.38 10.09 -4.78
C HIS A 331 -18.86 11.20 -5.70
N SER A 332 -19.37 11.31 -6.93
CA SER A 332 -18.95 12.37 -7.86
C SER A 332 -19.26 13.77 -7.32
N SER A 333 -20.46 13.97 -6.78
CA SER A 333 -20.87 15.24 -6.18
C SER A 333 -20.08 15.56 -4.90
N LEU A 334 -19.75 14.55 -4.11
CA LEU A 334 -18.91 14.67 -2.92
C LEU A 334 -17.49 15.10 -3.31
N SER A 335 -16.90 14.48 -4.33
CA SER A 335 -15.56 14.85 -4.81
C SER A 335 -15.50 16.29 -5.31
N GLU A 336 -16.52 16.77 -6.03
CA GLU A 336 -16.57 18.16 -6.51
C GLU A 336 -16.67 19.15 -5.34
N ARG A 337 -17.52 18.86 -4.35
CA ARG A 337 -17.69 19.72 -3.16
C ARG A 337 -16.44 19.72 -2.29
N LEU A 338 -15.79 18.57 -2.14
CA LEU A 338 -14.56 18.46 -1.37
C LEU A 338 -13.42 19.23 -2.05
N ASN A 339 -13.31 19.15 -3.39
CA ASN A 339 -12.30 19.90 -4.14
C ASN A 339 -12.51 21.43 -4.09
N LYS A 340 -13.76 21.88 -3.89
CA LYS A 340 -14.06 23.30 -3.65
C LYS A 340 -13.62 23.77 -2.26
N LEU A 341 -13.63 22.89 -1.26
CA LEU A 341 -13.20 23.20 0.11
C LEU A 341 -11.68 23.07 0.28
N HIS A 342 -11.11 21.97 -0.24
CA HIS A 342 -9.69 21.64 -0.19
C HIS A 342 -9.19 21.45 -1.63
N SER A 343 -8.59 22.49 -2.21
CA SER A 343 -8.05 22.43 -3.57
C SER A 343 -6.98 21.33 -3.67
N GLN A 344 -7.07 20.48 -4.69
CA GLN A 344 -6.11 19.40 -4.96
C GLN A 344 -4.87 19.88 -5.73
N GLU A 345 -4.89 21.11 -6.26
CA GLU A 345 -3.82 21.68 -7.08
C GLU A 345 -2.43 21.62 -6.41
N PRO A 346 -2.27 21.95 -5.10
CA PRO A 346 -0.97 21.89 -4.45
C PRO A 346 -0.39 20.47 -4.39
N LEU A 347 -1.26 19.46 -4.23
CA LEU A 347 -0.86 18.06 -4.20
C LEU A 347 -0.43 17.60 -5.60
N GLU A 348 -1.16 17.97 -6.64
CA GLU A 348 -0.82 17.61 -8.03
C GLU A 348 0.52 18.21 -8.46
N GLN A 349 0.75 19.50 -8.18
CA GLN A 349 2.03 20.16 -8.44
C GLN A 349 3.19 19.48 -7.71
N TYR A 350 2.99 19.12 -6.44
CA TYR A 350 4.01 18.42 -5.65
C TYR A 350 4.30 17.01 -6.19
N LEU A 351 3.27 16.27 -6.61
CA LEU A 351 3.44 14.95 -7.22
C LEU A 351 4.16 15.02 -8.57
N GLU A 352 3.93 16.07 -9.35
CA GLU A 352 4.67 16.33 -10.59
C GLU A 352 6.15 16.67 -10.32
N GLU A 353 6.43 17.53 -9.33
CA GLU A 353 7.80 17.82 -8.88
C GLU A 353 8.51 16.53 -8.44
N LEU A 354 7.85 15.70 -7.62
CA LEU A 354 8.39 14.41 -7.19
C LEU A 354 8.66 13.47 -8.35
N LYS A 355 7.77 13.44 -9.36
CA LYS A 355 7.96 12.61 -10.56
C LYS A 355 9.18 13.10 -11.36
N ALA A 356 9.36 14.41 -11.50
CA ALA A 356 10.52 15.00 -12.15
C ALA A 356 11.82 14.69 -11.39
N LEU A 357 11.82 14.83 -10.06
CA LEU A 357 12.97 14.50 -9.20
C LEU A 357 13.33 13.01 -9.27
N ARG A 358 12.34 12.11 -9.25
CA ARG A 358 12.56 10.67 -9.42
C ARG A 358 13.12 10.33 -10.79
N ALA A 359 12.64 10.96 -11.85
CA ALA A 359 13.16 10.78 -13.19
C ALA A 359 14.62 11.27 -13.31
N ALA A 360 14.94 12.44 -12.74
CA ALA A 360 16.29 12.98 -12.70
C ALA A 360 17.25 12.09 -11.89
N ALA A 361 16.81 11.59 -10.73
CA ALA A 361 17.61 10.68 -9.90
C ALA A 361 17.91 9.36 -10.62
N ASN A 362 16.90 8.77 -11.27
CA ASN A 362 17.08 7.55 -12.07
C ASN A 362 18.03 7.77 -13.24
N ALA A 363 17.91 8.90 -13.96
CA ALA A 363 18.83 9.25 -15.05
C ALA A 363 20.28 9.44 -14.56
N ALA A 364 20.47 10.02 -13.37
CA ALA A 364 21.79 10.17 -12.76
C ALA A 364 22.41 8.82 -12.35
N LEU A 365 21.59 7.88 -11.84
CA LEU A 365 22.02 6.52 -11.56
C LEU A 365 22.41 5.78 -12.84
N ASP A 366 21.63 5.90 -13.90
CA ASP A 366 21.94 5.31 -15.21
C ASP A 366 23.23 5.87 -15.80
N PHE A 367 23.47 7.18 -15.65
CA PHE A 367 24.72 7.82 -16.04
C PHE A 367 25.91 7.30 -15.22
N SER A 368 25.79 7.23 -13.89
CA SER A 368 26.84 6.71 -13.00
C SER A 368 27.18 5.24 -13.30
N MET A 369 26.18 4.38 -13.50
CA MET A 369 26.38 2.98 -13.87
C MET A 369 26.99 2.83 -15.26
N SER A 370 26.57 3.65 -16.22
CA SER A 370 27.16 3.66 -17.57
C SER A 370 28.61 4.14 -17.56
N HIS A 371 28.95 5.13 -16.73
CA HIS A 371 30.33 5.59 -16.53
C HIS A 371 31.19 4.55 -15.81
N SER A 372 30.65 3.87 -14.79
CA SER A 372 31.35 2.77 -14.11
C SER A 372 31.62 1.61 -15.05
N LYS A 373 30.65 1.27 -15.92
CA LYS A 373 30.81 0.18 -16.90
C LYS A 373 31.80 0.54 -18.00
N ARG A 374 31.79 1.79 -18.51
CA ARG A 374 32.81 2.27 -19.44
C ARG A 374 34.20 2.32 -18.82
N ARG A 375 34.32 2.74 -17.55
CA ARG A 375 35.61 2.75 -16.84
C ARG A 375 36.13 1.32 -16.60
N LEU A 376 35.24 0.35 -16.34
CA LEU A 376 35.62 -1.06 -16.22
C LEU A 376 36.02 -1.66 -17.57
N GLU A 377 35.28 -1.35 -18.64
CA GLU A 377 35.63 -1.75 -20.02
C GLU A 377 36.93 -1.09 -20.50
N ASP A 378 37.21 0.16 -20.12
CA ASP A 378 38.48 0.85 -20.40
C ASP A 378 39.64 0.35 -19.54
N LEU A 379 39.39 -0.13 -18.30
CA LEU A 379 40.41 -0.80 -17.47
C LEU A 379 40.69 -2.23 -17.95
N GLU A 380 39.67 -2.96 -18.39
CA GLU A 380 39.81 -4.31 -18.96
C GLU A 380 40.42 -4.27 -20.37
N ALA A 381 40.20 -3.19 -21.13
CA ALA A 381 40.89 -2.89 -22.39
C ALA A 381 42.22 -2.13 -22.20
N GLY A 382 42.54 -1.73 -20.97
CA GLY A 382 43.57 -0.75 -20.62
C GLY A 382 44.80 -1.29 -19.92
N GLY A 383 45.12 -2.57 -20.09
CA GLY A 383 46.51 -3.02 -20.02
C GLY A 383 47.26 -2.59 -21.29
N GLY A 384 47.62 -1.30 -21.38
CA GLY A 384 48.63 -0.73 -22.28
C GLY A 384 48.68 -1.28 -23.71
N ARG A 385 47.61 -1.18 -24.51
CA ARG A 385 47.69 -1.46 -25.95
C ARG A 385 47.78 -0.17 -26.75
N SER A 386 48.92 -0.02 -27.41
CA SER A 386 49.21 1.11 -28.30
C SER A 386 48.21 1.11 -29.48
N LYS A 387 48.01 2.27 -30.14
CA LYS A 387 47.20 2.36 -31.38
C LYS A 387 47.65 1.35 -32.46
N GLU A 388 48.91 0.92 -32.40
CA GLU A 388 49.50 -0.09 -33.28
C GLU A 388 48.92 -1.50 -33.07
N ASP A 389 48.58 -1.89 -31.84
CA ASP A 389 48.04 -3.21 -31.54
C ASP A 389 46.60 -3.36 -32.03
N ILE A 390 45.82 -2.28 -31.94
CA ILE A 390 44.46 -2.20 -32.48
C ILE A 390 44.49 -2.33 -34.02
N GLU A 391 45.49 -1.76 -34.68
CA GLU A 391 45.62 -1.86 -36.14
C GLU A 391 46.10 -3.25 -36.59
N ARG A 392 47.00 -3.90 -35.84
CA ARG A 392 47.41 -5.29 -36.10
C ARG A 392 46.26 -6.27 -35.90
N GLU A 393 45.42 -6.08 -34.88
CA GLU A 393 44.25 -6.91 -34.62
C GLU A 393 43.19 -6.75 -35.72
N LYS A 394 42.94 -5.52 -36.18
CA LYS A 394 42.06 -5.25 -37.34
C LYS A 394 42.61 -5.88 -38.64
N LYS A 395 43.93 -5.83 -38.87
CA LYS A 395 44.57 -6.48 -40.02
C LYS A 395 44.48 -8.01 -39.93
N ARG A 396 44.59 -8.61 -38.74
CA ARG A 396 44.38 -10.05 -38.54
C ARG A 396 42.94 -10.48 -38.81
N LYS A 397 41.96 -9.76 -38.25
CA LYS A 397 40.54 -10.07 -38.47
C LYS A 397 40.13 -9.93 -39.94
N LYS A 398 40.62 -8.89 -40.64
CA LYS A 398 40.34 -8.72 -42.07
C LYS A 398 40.96 -9.84 -42.92
N LYS A 399 42.20 -10.27 -42.61
CA LYS A 399 42.84 -11.41 -43.29
C LYS A 399 42.12 -12.74 -43.04
N GLU A 400 41.60 -12.95 -41.83
CA GLU A 400 40.85 -14.16 -41.49
C GLU A 400 39.48 -14.20 -42.19
N GLU A 401 38.79 -13.06 -42.26
CA GLU A 401 37.53 -12.92 -42.97
C GLU A 401 37.71 -13.12 -44.49
N ASP A 402 38.78 -12.56 -45.07
CA ASP A 402 39.12 -12.79 -46.48
C ASP A 402 39.63 -14.22 -46.75
N ALA A 403 40.16 -14.94 -45.75
CA ALA A 403 40.51 -16.36 -45.89
C ALA A 403 39.28 -17.28 -45.85
N LYS A 404 38.24 -16.92 -45.09
CA LYS A 404 36.98 -17.68 -44.98
C LYS A 404 36.02 -17.48 -46.16
N LYS A 405 36.24 -16.48 -47.01
CA LYS A 405 35.45 -16.28 -48.24
C LYS A 405 35.83 -17.30 -49.33
N SER A 406 34.84 -18.07 -49.80
CA SER A 406 35.03 -19.02 -50.90
C SER A 406 35.42 -18.31 -52.20
N THR A 407 36.12 -19.02 -53.10
CA THR A 407 36.59 -18.50 -54.39
C THR A 407 35.47 -17.95 -55.27
N ALA A 408 34.24 -18.47 -55.13
CA ALA A 408 33.05 -17.95 -55.82
C ALA A 408 32.64 -16.56 -55.30
N VAL A 409 32.67 -16.34 -53.99
CA VAL A 409 32.35 -15.04 -53.37
C VAL A 409 33.40 -13.99 -53.73
N LYS A 410 34.68 -14.36 -53.78
CA LYS A 410 35.76 -13.46 -54.23
C LYS A 410 35.65 -13.05 -55.70
N LYS A 411 35.09 -13.91 -56.55
CA LYS A 411 34.83 -13.57 -57.97
C LYS A 411 33.59 -12.68 -58.12
N LEU A 412 32.59 -12.83 -57.26
CA LEU A 412 31.40 -11.98 -57.22
C LEU A 412 31.70 -10.57 -56.68
N GLU A 413 32.57 -10.46 -55.67
CA GLU A 413 32.99 -9.17 -55.08
C GLU A 413 33.79 -8.30 -56.06
N LYS A 414 34.41 -8.89 -57.09
CA LYS A 414 35.12 -8.18 -58.17
C LYS A 414 34.22 -7.66 -59.28
N VAL A 415 32.93 -8.01 -59.29
CA VAL A 415 31.99 -7.48 -60.27
C VAL A 415 31.59 -6.08 -59.82
N ASP A 416 31.88 -5.07 -60.64
CA ASP A 416 31.58 -3.68 -60.29
C ASP A 416 30.07 -3.45 -60.29
N THR A 417 29.49 -3.25 -59.10
CA THR A 417 28.05 -3.03 -58.91
C THR A 417 27.70 -1.54 -58.91
N LYS A 418 28.65 -0.64 -59.21
CA LYS A 418 28.40 0.79 -59.39
C LYS A 418 27.48 1.02 -60.60
N GLY A 419 26.21 1.26 -60.34
CA GLY A 419 25.21 1.60 -61.35
C GLY A 419 23.98 0.70 -61.36
N MET A 420 24.01 -0.44 -60.65
CA MET A 420 22.84 -1.32 -60.54
C MET A 420 21.89 -0.82 -59.44
N MET A 421 20.63 -0.55 -59.77
CA MET A 421 19.63 -0.17 -58.76
C MET A 421 19.46 -1.31 -57.76
N LYS A 422 19.65 -1.00 -56.47
CA LYS A 422 19.39 -1.96 -55.38
C LYS A 422 17.91 -2.32 -55.40
N MET A 423 17.59 -3.61 -55.26
CA MET A 423 16.20 -4.11 -55.21
C MET A 423 15.33 -3.38 -54.16
N THR A 424 15.95 -2.86 -53.09
CA THR A 424 15.27 -2.06 -52.06
C THR A 424 14.79 -0.69 -52.53
N ALA A 425 15.31 -0.16 -53.65
CA ALA A 425 14.83 1.08 -54.24
C ALA A 425 13.43 0.92 -54.89
N PHE A 426 13.05 -0.31 -55.28
CA PHE A 426 11.75 -0.60 -55.89
C PHE A 426 10.59 -0.72 -54.87
N PHE A 427 10.90 -0.79 -53.57
CA PHE A 427 9.91 -0.98 -52.51
C PHE A 427 9.66 0.29 -51.67
N LYS A 428 10.11 1.46 -52.12
CA LYS A 428 9.77 2.72 -51.43
C LYS A 428 8.30 3.07 -51.69
N LYS A 429 7.51 3.02 -50.62
CA LYS A 429 6.08 3.39 -50.59
C LYS A 429 5.93 4.85 -51.04
N LYS A 430 5.04 5.11 -51.99
CA LYS A 430 4.77 6.44 -52.55
C LYS A 430 4.06 7.28 -51.50
N ASP A 431 4.65 8.39 -51.06
CA ASP A 431 4.00 9.31 -50.13
C ASP A 431 2.75 9.94 -50.77
N PRO A 432 1.64 10.09 -50.02
CA PRO A 432 0.41 10.67 -50.54
C PRO A 432 0.62 12.17 -50.83
N LYS A 433 0.35 12.56 -52.08
CA LYS A 433 0.37 13.95 -52.52
C LYS A 433 -0.67 14.76 -51.74
N THR A 434 -0.21 15.87 -51.17
CA THR A 434 -1.03 17.03 -50.80
C THR A 434 -1.45 17.79 -52.05
#